data_AF-A0A7J6RUB3-F1
#
_entry.id   AF-A0A7J6RUB3-F1
#
_cell.length_a   1.000
_cell.length_b   1.000
_cell.length_c   1.000
_cell.angle_alpha   90.00
_cell.angle_beta   90.00
_cell.angle_gamma   90.00
#
_symmetry.space_group_name_H-M   'P 1'
#
loop_
_entity.id
_entity.type
_entity.pdbx_description
1 polymer ?
#
loop_
_entity_poly.entity_id
_entity_poly.type
_entity_poly.pdbx_seq_one_letter_code
_entity_poly.pdbx_strand_id
1 'polypeptide(L)'
;IILVPPYLGASELRLMLPIDYSAALSLCGARQYLKKYYWNDHEGREFETTSKRKVIVPFDNIVRSLYKFGMEPRMIDMEPEWDSENLPIKSGLAAKSVPVVVVVGHINHGKTTFLDTLRGTNVVEAEPGHITQSVRAFTMDLPEASHGTTAEQASFDTERMTFIDTPGWVYLAQFNTRAPAADTQTGLQATCKLNRVRKA
;
A
#
# COMPACT_ATOMS: atom_id res chain seq x y z
N ILE A 1 6.98 -12.84 19.13
CA ILE A 1 6.91 -11.39 18.80
C ILE A 1 6.03 -11.25 17.56
N ILE A 2 4.91 -10.54 17.66
CA ILE A 2 4.02 -10.26 16.53
C ILE A 2 4.09 -8.78 16.23
N LEU A 3 4.22 -8.45 14.95
CA LEU A 3 4.27 -7.08 14.50
C LEU A 3 2.84 -6.62 14.15
N VAL A 4 2.38 -5.51 14.75
CA VAL A 4 0.99 -5.04 14.64
C VAL A 4 0.96 -3.54 14.31
N PRO A 5 0.11 -3.08 13.39
CA PRO A 5 -0.07 -1.66 13.10
C PRO A 5 -0.74 -0.90 14.28
N PRO A 6 -0.68 0.45 14.28
CA PRO A 6 -1.31 1.28 15.32
C PRO A 6 -2.85 1.11 15.42
N TYR A 7 -3.49 0.72 14.33
CA TYR A 7 -4.92 0.43 14.26
C TYR A 7 -5.13 -0.89 13.53
N LEU A 8 -5.99 -1.76 14.08
CA LEU A 8 -6.32 -3.06 13.49
C LEU A 8 -7.83 -3.27 13.50
N GLY A 9 -8.38 -3.88 12.45
CA GLY A 9 -9.80 -4.24 12.41
C GLY A 9 -10.12 -5.38 13.37
N ALA A 10 -11.32 -5.36 13.97
CA ALA A 10 -11.80 -6.49 14.79
C ALA A 10 -11.88 -7.81 14.01
N SER A 11 -12.11 -7.73 12.68
CA SER A 11 -12.04 -8.89 11.78
C SER A 11 -10.63 -9.46 11.63
N GLU A 12 -9.61 -8.62 11.62
CA GLU A 12 -8.21 -9.05 11.49
C GLU A 12 -7.74 -9.66 12.81
N LEU A 13 -8.03 -9.01 13.95
CA LEU A 13 -7.70 -9.57 15.25
C LEU A 13 -8.34 -10.95 15.46
N ARG A 14 -9.58 -11.13 15.01
CA ARG A 14 -10.26 -12.42 15.04
C ARG A 14 -9.45 -13.51 14.33
N LEU A 15 -8.90 -13.20 13.16
CA LEU A 15 -8.09 -14.13 12.36
C LEU A 15 -6.73 -14.40 13.02
N MET A 16 -6.15 -13.41 13.70
CA MET A 16 -4.89 -13.58 14.43
C MET A 16 -5.05 -14.46 15.67
N LEU A 17 -6.20 -14.40 16.34
CA LEU A 17 -6.48 -15.09 17.61
C LEU A 17 -7.33 -16.37 17.49
N PRO A 18 -7.43 -16.95 16.30
CA PRO A 18 -8.51 -17.88 15.90
C PRO A 18 -9.79 -17.89 16.77
N ILE A 19 -10.39 -16.72 17.01
CA ILE A 19 -11.57 -16.58 17.88
C ILE A 19 -12.84 -16.26 17.10
N ASP A 20 -13.99 -16.23 17.79
CA ASP A 20 -15.24 -15.74 17.23
C ASP A 20 -15.32 -14.22 17.21
N TYR A 21 -16.17 -13.69 16.32
CA TYR A 21 -16.35 -12.24 16.17
C TYR A 21 -16.87 -11.58 17.45
N SER A 22 -17.75 -12.26 18.18
CA SER A 22 -18.26 -11.78 19.47
C SER A 22 -17.15 -11.68 20.52
N ALA A 23 -16.29 -12.71 20.59
CA ALA A 23 -15.15 -12.74 21.47
C ALA A 23 -14.12 -11.65 21.11
N ALA A 24 -13.84 -11.47 19.81
CA ALA A 24 -12.94 -10.42 19.33
C ALA A 24 -13.44 -9.03 19.71
N LEU A 25 -14.73 -8.73 19.48
CA LEU A 25 -15.33 -7.44 19.86
C LEU A 25 -15.24 -7.20 21.37
N SER A 26 -15.58 -8.22 22.18
CA SER A 26 -15.50 -8.14 23.64
C SER A 26 -14.08 -7.90 24.14
N LEU A 27 -13.08 -8.60 23.58
CA LEU A 27 -11.67 -8.44 23.93
C LEU A 27 -11.14 -7.04 23.62
N CYS A 28 -11.56 -6.47 22.48
CA CYS A 28 -11.18 -5.15 22.04
C CYS A 28 -11.88 -4.00 22.80
N GLY A 29 -12.79 -4.31 23.71
CA GLY A 29 -13.61 -3.31 24.38
C GLY A 29 -14.69 -2.68 23.49
N ALA A 30 -14.99 -3.29 22.34
CA ALA A 30 -16.08 -2.86 21.48
C ALA A 30 -17.43 -3.36 22.03
N ARG A 31 -18.39 -2.45 22.16
CA ARG A 31 -19.72 -2.71 22.68
C ARG A 31 -20.71 -2.83 21.53
N GLN A 32 -21.57 -3.83 21.57
CA GLN A 32 -22.70 -3.94 20.65
C GLN A 32 -23.98 -3.51 21.35
N TYR A 33 -24.71 -2.55 20.78
CA TYR A 33 -26.04 -2.17 21.24
C TYR A 33 -27.00 -2.15 20.05
N LEU A 34 -28.10 -2.90 20.16
CA LEU A 34 -29.04 -3.13 19.06
C LEU A 34 -28.31 -3.66 17.80
N LYS A 35 -28.33 -2.90 16.71
CA LYS A 35 -27.66 -3.21 15.43
C LYS A 35 -26.44 -2.31 15.16
N LYS A 36 -25.89 -1.68 16.20
CA LYS A 36 -24.72 -0.79 16.11
C LYS A 36 -23.58 -1.29 17.02
N TYR A 37 -22.36 -0.95 16.63
CA TYR A 37 -21.12 -1.22 17.35
C TYR A 37 -20.47 0.09 17.73
N TYR A 38 -20.00 0.15 18.97
CA TYR A 38 -19.38 1.30 19.59
C TYR A 38 -18.00 0.91 20.08
N TRP A 39 -17.02 1.77 19.87
CA TRP A 39 -15.68 1.59 20.41
C TRP A 39 -15.04 2.95 20.67
N ASN A 40 -14.00 2.92 21.50
CA ASN A 40 -13.24 4.10 21.83
C ASN A 40 -11.85 4.03 21.19
N ASP A 41 -11.38 5.19 20.78
CA ASP A 41 -10.00 5.40 20.36
C ASP A 41 -9.08 5.71 21.57
N HIS A 42 -7.77 5.81 21.36
CA HIS A 42 -6.77 6.12 22.39
C HIS A 42 -7.04 7.43 23.14
N GLU A 43 -7.64 8.42 22.47
CA GLU A 43 -8.09 9.69 23.07
C GLU A 43 -9.44 9.60 23.82
N GLY A 44 -10.06 8.41 23.90
CA GLY A 44 -11.38 8.23 24.52
C GLY A 44 -12.54 8.76 23.69
N ARG A 45 -12.32 9.03 22.39
CA ARG A 45 -13.37 9.40 21.43
C ARG A 45 -14.20 8.16 21.08
N GLU A 46 -15.53 8.28 21.16
CA GLU A 46 -16.45 7.19 20.81
C GLU A 46 -16.86 7.23 19.34
N PHE A 47 -16.78 6.08 18.67
CA PHE A 47 -17.14 5.87 17.28
C PHE A 47 -18.28 4.87 17.18
N GLU A 48 -19.18 5.07 16.22
CA GLU A 48 -20.24 4.11 15.91
C GLU A 48 -20.20 3.59 14.48
N THR A 49 -20.61 2.33 14.30
CA THR A 49 -20.83 1.73 12.99
C THR A 49 -21.97 0.72 13.01
N THR A 50 -22.60 0.49 11.86
CA THR A 50 -23.60 -0.58 11.67
C THR A 50 -22.94 -1.91 11.31
N SER A 51 -21.71 -1.87 10.80
CA SER A 51 -21.03 -3.04 10.24
C SER A 51 -19.94 -3.54 11.17
N LYS A 52 -20.05 -4.80 11.62
CA LYS A 52 -19.02 -5.50 12.41
C LYS A 52 -17.61 -5.33 11.84
N ARG A 53 -17.46 -5.46 10.51
CA ARG A 53 -16.18 -5.36 9.77
C ARG A 53 -15.53 -3.97 9.81
N LYS A 54 -16.27 -2.92 10.13
CA LYS A 54 -15.76 -1.55 10.17
C LYS A 54 -15.33 -1.11 11.57
N VAL A 55 -15.36 -2.03 12.55
CA VAL A 55 -14.86 -1.75 13.90
C VAL A 55 -13.33 -1.77 13.86
N ILE A 56 -12.75 -0.63 14.19
CA ILE A 56 -11.30 -0.42 14.23
C ILE A 56 -10.88 -0.36 15.70
N VAL A 57 -9.75 -0.98 16.03
CA VAL A 57 -9.29 -1.13 17.41
C VAL A 57 -7.93 -0.44 17.52
N PRO A 58 -7.72 0.44 18.52
CA PRO A 58 -6.42 1.06 18.75
C PRO A 58 -5.41 0.05 19.32
N PHE A 59 -4.12 0.32 19.09
CA PHE A 59 -3.01 -0.53 19.51
C PHE A 59 -3.10 -0.99 20.97
N ASP A 60 -3.41 -0.08 21.90
CA ASP A 60 -3.47 -0.40 23.34
C ASP A 60 -4.47 -1.53 23.65
N ASN A 61 -5.63 -1.53 22.98
CA ASN A 61 -6.66 -2.55 23.16
C ASN A 61 -6.25 -3.88 22.51
N ILE A 62 -5.54 -3.83 21.38
CA ILE A 62 -4.99 -5.01 20.72
C ILE A 62 -3.92 -5.65 21.60
N VAL A 63 -3.02 -4.83 22.16
CA VAL A 63 -1.96 -5.26 23.08
C VAL A 63 -2.54 -5.99 24.28
N ARG A 64 -3.55 -5.38 24.93
CA ARG A 64 -4.26 -6.00 26.04
C ARG A 64 -4.94 -7.32 25.66
N SER A 65 -5.43 -7.41 24.42
CA SER A 65 -6.04 -8.64 23.91
C SER A 65 -4.99 -9.72 23.68
N LEU A 66 -3.89 -9.40 23.01
CA LEU A 66 -2.82 -10.34 22.66
C LEU A 66 -2.06 -10.86 23.90
N TYR A 67 -1.83 -10.01 24.91
CA TYR A 67 -1.21 -10.45 26.17
C TYR A 67 -2.02 -11.52 26.89
N LYS A 68 -3.36 -11.51 26.79
CA LYS A 68 -4.20 -12.58 27.35
C LYS A 68 -3.96 -13.94 26.70
N PHE A 69 -3.44 -13.95 25.48
CA PHE A 69 -3.08 -15.16 24.73
C PHE A 69 -1.58 -15.45 24.78
N GLY A 70 -0.81 -14.76 25.63
CA GLY A 70 0.63 -14.99 25.78
C GLY A 70 1.47 -14.49 24.62
N MET A 71 0.96 -13.57 23.81
CA MET A 71 1.69 -12.99 22.69
C MET A 71 2.20 -11.60 23.02
N GLU A 72 3.43 -11.31 22.60
CA GLU A 72 4.08 -10.00 22.75
C GLU A 72 4.02 -9.22 21.43
N PRO A 73 3.12 -8.23 21.32
CA PRO A 73 3.03 -7.37 20.16
C PRO A 73 4.06 -6.25 20.20
N ARG A 74 4.63 -5.94 19.03
CA ARG A 74 5.45 -4.76 18.79
C ARG A 74 4.81 -3.92 17.70
N MET A 75 4.69 -2.62 17.96
CA MET A 75 4.12 -1.68 16.99
C MET A 75 5.03 -1.60 15.77
N ILE A 76 4.44 -1.72 14.58
CA ILE A 76 5.09 -1.35 13.32
C ILE A 76 4.67 0.08 13.00
N ASP A 77 5.65 0.89 12.67
CA ASP A 77 5.37 2.14 11.99
C ASP A 77 5.02 1.85 10.52
N MET A 78 3.81 2.19 10.09
CA MET A 78 3.40 2.02 8.70
C MET A 78 4.10 3.01 7.77
N GLU A 79 4.60 4.12 8.31
CA GLU A 79 5.39 5.12 7.60
C GLU A 79 6.71 5.33 8.34
N PRO A 80 7.67 4.38 8.24
CA PRO A 80 8.99 4.65 8.76
C PRO A 80 9.54 5.90 8.08
N GLU A 81 10.10 6.82 8.86
CA GLU A 81 10.88 7.93 8.31
C GLU A 81 12.01 7.33 7.46
N TRP A 82 11.99 7.63 6.16
CA TRP A 82 12.97 7.16 5.20
C TRP A 82 14.26 7.97 5.33
N ASP A 83 14.89 7.93 6.50
CA ASP A 83 16.19 8.54 6.70
C ASP A 83 17.26 7.68 6.05
N SER A 84 18.17 8.31 5.30
CA SER A 84 19.28 7.63 4.62
C SER A 84 20.16 6.79 5.57
N GLU A 85 20.11 7.09 6.87
CA GLU A 85 20.83 6.37 7.93
C GLU A 85 20.12 5.10 8.42
N ASN A 86 18.80 4.97 8.22
CA ASN A 86 17.97 3.86 8.71
C ASN A 86 17.64 2.81 7.64
N LEU A 87 18.25 2.92 6.46
CA LEU A 87 18.08 1.93 5.40
C LEU A 87 18.68 0.58 5.83
N PRO A 88 17.97 -0.55 5.66
CA PRO A 88 18.46 -1.88 6.01
C PRO A 88 19.60 -2.39 5.09
N ILE A 89 20.31 -1.49 4.41
CA ILE A 89 21.44 -1.82 3.56
C ILE A 89 22.65 -2.05 4.47
N LYS A 90 22.85 -3.30 4.88
CA LYS A 90 24.12 -3.72 5.47
C LYS A 90 25.23 -3.42 4.45
N SER A 91 26.08 -2.47 4.80
CA SER A 91 27.34 -2.16 4.13
C SER A 91 28.17 -3.45 4.02
N GLY A 92 28.15 -4.09 2.85
CA GLY A 92 28.93 -5.31 2.63
C GLY A 92 28.51 -6.18 1.46
N LEU A 93 27.30 -6.00 0.92
CA LEU A 93 26.90 -6.65 -0.33
C LEU A 93 26.19 -5.63 -1.21
N ALA A 94 26.97 -4.84 -1.95
CA ALA A 94 26.47 -4.08 -3.09
C ALA A 94 26.10 -5.08 -4.20
N ALA A 95 25.01 -5.82 -3.99
CA ALA A 95 24.40 -6.61 -5.03
C ALA A 95 24.00 -5.62 -6.13
N LYS A 96 24.56 -5.80 -7.33
CA LYS A 96 24.25 -5.02 -8.52
C LYS A 96 22.73 -4.99 -8.72
N SER A 97 22.12 -3.84 -8.44
CA SER A 97 20.68 -3.66 -8.55
C SER A 97 20.28 -3.69 -10.02
N VAL A 98 19.29 -4.51 -10.37
CA VAL A 98 18.68 -4.43 -11.70
C VAL A 98 17.82 -3.15 -11.75
N PRO A 99 18.04 -2.25 -12.72
CA PRO A 99 17.24 -1.04 -12.85
C PRO A 99 15.79 -1.39 -13.13
N VAL A 100 14.89 -0.70 -12.42
CA VAL A 100 13.45 -0.85 -12.59
C VAL A 100 12.89 0.41 -13.25
N VAL A 101 12.25 0.26 -14.40
CA VAL A 101 11.66 1.35 -15.17
C VAL A 101 10.16 1.18 -15.25
N VAL A 102 9.44 2.19 -14.77
CA VAL A 102 7.97 2.22 -14.84
C VAL A 102 7.55 3.07 -16.02
N VAL A 103 6.78 2.49 -16.95
CA VAL A 103 6.24 3.23 -18.09
C VAL A 103 4.87 3.76 -17.70
N VAL A 104 4.77 5.08 -17.57
CA VAL A 104 3.56 5.81 -17.18
C VAL A 104 3.09 6.76 -18.28
N GLY A 105 1.81 7.14 -18.27
CA GLY A 105 1.24 8.09 -19.25
C GLY A 105 -0.24 7.88 -19.53
N HIS A 106 -0.87 8.81 -20.26
CA HIS A 106 -2.31 8.82 -20.53
C HIS A 106 -2.80 7.60 -21.32
N ILE A 107 -4.12 7.39 -21.34
CA ILE A 107 -4.79 6.31 -22.07
C ILE A 107 -4.48 6.47 -23.57
N ASN A 108 -4.29 5.36 -24.29
CA ASN A 108 -4.00 5.30 -25.73
C ASN A 108 -2.66 5.90 -26.21
N HIS A 109 -1.72 6.19 -25.31
CA HIS A 109 -0.37 6.63 -25.69
C HIS A 109 0.58 5.48 -26.09
N GLY A 110 0.06 4.28 -26.35
CA GLY A 110 0.86 3.16 -26.84
C GLY A 110 1.89 2.58 -25.84
N LYS A 111 1.77 2.85 -24.54
CA LYS A 111 2.68 2.33 -23.49
C LYS A 111 2.86 0.81 -23.57
N THR A 112 1.74 0.12 -23.62
CA THR A 112 1.67 -1.35 -23.68
C THR A 112 2.22 -1.86 -25.00
N THR A 113 1.87 -1.21 -26.12
CA THR A 113 2.39 -1.55 -27.45
C THR A 113 3.91 -1.41 -27.52
N PHE A 114 4.47 -0.38 -26.89
CA PHE A 114 5.92 -0.18 -26.78
C PHE A 114 6.58 -1.32 -25.98
N LEU A 115 6.01 -1.67 -24.82
CA LEU A 115 6.51 -2.76 -23.99
C LEU A 115 6.35 -4.14 -24.66
N ASP A 116 5.27 -4.34 -25.42
CA ASP A 116 5.03 -5.53 -26.22
C ASP A 116 6.07 -5.69 -27.33
N THR A 117 6.42 -4.58 -28.01
CA THR A 117 7.47 -4.56 -29.04
C THR A 117 8.83 -4.95 -28.44
N LEU A 118 9.16 -4.43 -27.25
CA LEU A 118 10.40 -4.77 -26.54
C LEU A 118 10.45 -6.23 -26.10
N ARG A 119 9.30 -6.81 -25.74
CA ARG A 119 9.18 -8.19 -25.27
C ARG A 119 9.00 -9.21 -26.40
N GLY A 120 8.67 -8.76 -27.62
CA GLY A 120 8.26 -9.62 -28.73
C GLY A 120 6.90 -10.30 -28.48
N THR A 121 6.03 -9.68 -27.69
CA THR A 121 4.68 -10.19 -27.38
C THR A 121 3.60 -9.31 -27.96
N ASN A 122 2.36 -9.80 -27.98
CA ASN A 122 1.19 -9.04 -28.39
C ASN A 122 0.10 -9.15 -27.32
N VAL A 123 0.37 -8.59 -26.15
CA VAL A 123 -0.53 -8.63 -25.00
C VAL A 123 -1.69 -7.65 -25.20
N VAL A 124 -1.49 -6.54 -25.90
CA VAL A 124 -2.56 -5.58 -26.25
C VAL A 124 -3.73 -6.24 -26.96
N GLU A 125 -3.48 -7.16 -27.91
CA GLU A 125 -4.55 -7.88 -28.63
C GLU A 125 -5.31 -8.88 -27.76
N ALA A 126 -4.67 -9.40 -26.71
CA ALA A 126 -5.29 -10.35 -25.79
C ALA A 126 -6.10 -9.67 -24.68
N GLU A 127 -5.94 -8.36 -24.47
CA GLU A 127 -6.60 -7.64 -23.39
C GLU A 127 -8.02 -7.15 -23.76
N PRO A 128 -9.01 -7.31 -22.87
CA PRO A 128 -10.35 -6.79 -23.07
C PRO A 128 -10.34 -5.27 -23.31
N GLY A 129 -10.79 -4.87 -24.50
CA GLY A 129 -10.87 -3.47 -24.90
C GLY A 129 -9.54 -2.86 -25.37
N HIS A 130 -8.51 -3.68 -25.62
CA HIS A 130 -7.19 -3.23 -26.11
C HIS A 130 -6.54 -2.16 -25.21
N ILE A 131 -6.84 -2.20 -23.92
CA ILE A 131 -6.30 -1.31 -22.89
C ILE A 131 -5.72 -2.10 -21.72
N THR A 132 -4.61 -1.60 -21.17
CA THR A 132 -4.00 -2.20 -19.99
C THR A 132 -4.80 -1.88 -18.74
N GLN A 133 -5.35 -2.93 -18.14
CA GLN A 133 -6.14 -2.87 -16.91
C GLN A 133 -5.36 -3.37 -15.69
N SER A 134 -4.31 -4.18 -15.92
CA SER A 134 -3.51 -4.81 -14.87
C SER A 134 -2.08 -4.29 -14.88
N VAL A 135 -1.49 -4.08 -13.71
CA VAL A 135 -0.05 -3.79 -13.58
C VAL A 135 0.73 -5.07 -13.87
N ARG A 136 1.74 -4.99 -14.74
CA ARG A 136 2.61 -6.13 -15.09
C ARG A 136 4.07 -5.75 -14.94
N ALA A 137 4.92 -6.73 -14.66
CA ALA A 137 6.37 -6.55 -14.65
C ALA A 137 7.05 -7.65 -15.46
N PHE A 138 8.10 -7.29 -16.19
CA PHE A 138 8.96 -8.25 -16.87
C PHE A 138 10.40 -7.75 -16.88
N THR A 139 11.35 -8.68 -16.82
CA THR A 139 12.79 -8.39 -16.93
C THR A 139 13.27 -8.88 -18.28
N MET A 140 14.05 -8.05 -18.98
CA MET A 140 14.70 -8.41 -20.23
C MET A 140 16.21 -8.11 -20.15
N ASP A 141 16.99 -8.94 -20.82
CA ASP A 141 18.41 -8.64 -21.06
C ASP A 141 18.47 -7.55 -22.13
N LEU A 142 19.25 -6.50 -21.89
CA LEU A 142 19.45 -5.47 -22.90
C LEU A 142 20.55 -5.95 -23.85
N PRO A 143 20.39 -5.80 -25.18
CA PRO A 143 21.50 -6.02 -26.09
C PRO A 143 22.64 -5.08 -25.69
N GLU A 144 23.87 -5.60 -25.63
CA GLU A 144 25.05 -4.78 -25.32
C GLU A 144 25.00 -3.51 -26.17
N ALA A 145 25.03 -2.34 -25.52
CA ALA A 145 24.90 -1.07 -26.20
C ALA A 145 26.08 -0.87 -27.16
N SER A 146 25.91 -1.28 -28.42
CA SER A 146 26.78 -0.87 -29.51
C SER A 146 26.61 0.63 -29.70
N HIS A 147 27.47 1.40 -29.04
CA HIS A 147 27.87 2.78 -29.34
C HIS A 147 26.76 3.74 -29.80
N GLY A 148 26.32 4.60 -28.88
CA GLY A 148 25.50 5.77 -29.24
C GLY A 148 25.28 6.81 -28.15
N THR A 149 25.63 6.53 -26.89
CA THR A 149 25.55 7.50 -25.80
C THR A 149 26.91 8.13 -25.55
N THR A 150 26.95 9.46 -25.60
CA THR A 150 28.07 10.32 -25.26
C THR A 150 28.70 9.90 -23.93
N ALA A 151 30.03 9.84 -23.93
CA ALA A 151 30.88 9.10 -23.00
C ALA A 151 30.94 9.59 -21.54
N GLU A 152 29.92 10.28 -21.01
CA GLU A 152 29.99 10.86 -19.66
C GLU A 152 29.18 10.12 -18.58
N GLN A 153 28.35 9.12 -18.89
CA GLN A 153 27.44 8.53 -17.90
C GLN A 153 27.33 6.98 -17.91
N ALA A 154 28.21 6.28 -18.63
CA ALA A 154 28.19 4.82 -18.72
C ALA A 154 29.01 4.13 -17.61
N SER A 155 28.63 4.32 -16.34
CA SER A 155 29.09 3.47 -15.24
C SER A 155 28.01 2.49 -14.77
N PHE A 156 26.96 2.29 -15.59
CA PHE A 156 25.88 1.36 -15.32
C PHE A 156 26.01 0.15 -16.22
N ASP A 157 26.52 -0.96 -15.66
CA ASP A 157 26.58 -2.25 -16.33
C ASP A 157 25.13 -2.79 -16.46
N THR A 158 24.48 -2.43 -17.57
CA THR A 158 23.04 -2.59 -17.78
C THR A 158 22.73 -3.92 -18.47
N GLU A 159 23.25 -5.03 -17.94
CA GLU A 159 23.04 -6.37 -18.52
C GLU A 159 21.55 -6.75 -18.54
N ARG A 160 20.77 -6.27 -17.56
CA ARG A 160 19.34 -6.56 -17.40
C ARG A 160 18.57 -5.32 -17.01
N MET A 161 17.30 -5.23 -17.41
CA MET A 161 16.37 -4.18 -16.99
C MET A 161 14.97 -4.73 -16.75
N THR A 162 14.32 -4.28 -15.67
CA THR A 162 12.95 -4.65 -15.31
C THR A 162 11.99 -3.53 -15.67
N PHE A 163 10.98 -3.82 -16.47
CA PHE A 163 9.93 -2.89 -16.84
C PHE A 163 8.66 -3.17 -16.05
N ILE A 164 7.97 -2.10 -15.62
CA ILE A 164 6.63 -2.16 -15.04
C ILE A 164 5.66 -1.43 -15.96
N ASP A 165 4.69 -2.18 -16.48
CA ASP A 165 3.57 -1.67 -17.27
C ASP A 165 2.44 -1.23 -16.36
N THR A 166 1.90 -0.04 -16.60
CA THR A 166 0.86 0.57 -15.75
C THR A 166 -0.38 1.00 -16.55
N PRO A 167 -1.59 0.85 -15.99
CA PRO A 167 -2.81 1.32 -16.63
C PRO A 167 -2.77 2.84 -16.86
N GLY A 168 -3.25 3.31 -18.01
CA GLY A 168 -3.25 4.75 -18.31
C GLY A 168 -4.11 5.61 -17.37
N TRP A 169 -5.17 5.03 -16.79
CA TRP A 169 -6.01 5.71 -15.80
C TRP A 169 -5.32 5.88 -14.43
N VAL A 170 -4.33 5.03 -14.11
CA VAL A 170 -3.58 5.10 -12.84
C VAL A 170 -2.73 6.38 -12.77
N TYR A 171 -2.27 6.89 -13.92
CA TYR A 171 -1.57 8.17 -14.00
C TYR A 171 -2.39 9.34 -13.43
N LEU A 172 -3.71 9.35 -13.67
CA LEU A 172 -4.60 10.40 -13.15
C LEU A 172 -4.91 10.27 -11.66
N ALA A 173 -4.89 9.06 -11.12
CA ALA A 173 -5.27 8.81 -9.73
C ALA A 173 -4.14 9.04 -8.72
N GLN A 174 -2.88 8.76 -9.11
CA GLN A 174 -1.74 8.81 -8.17
C GLN A 174 -0.86 10.06 -8.27
N PHE A 175 -0.89 10.82 -9.39
CA PHE A 175 -0.12 12.07 -9.49
C PHE A 175 -0.91 13.31 -9.00
N ASN A 176 -2.24 13.25 -8.98
CA ASN A 176 -3.05 14.30 -8.35
C ASN A 176 -2.95 14.31 -6.81
N THR A 177 -2.35 13.29 -6.19
CA THR A 177 -2.07 13.27 -4.74
C THR A 177 -0.64 13.65 -4.39
N ARG A 178 0.24 13.92 -5.37
CA ARG A 178 1.66 14.27 -5.17
C ARG A 178 2.12 15.55 -5.86
N ALA A 179 1.24 16.28 -6.55
CA ALA A 179 1.54 17.67 -6.90
C ALA A 179 1.53 18.50 -5.60
N PRO A 180 2.57 19.32 -5.31
CA PRO A 180 2.48 20.28 -4.22
C PRO A 180 1.30 21.20 -4.54
N ALA A 181 0.33 21.24 -3.61
CA ALA A 181 -0.84 22.07 -3.72
C ALA A 181 -0.41 23.53 -3.93
N ALA A 182 -0.49 23.99 -5.18
CA ALA A 182 -0.74 25.39 -5.44
C ALA A 182 -2.17 25.64 -4.95
N ASP A 183 -2.27 26.51 -3.94
CA ASP A 183 -3.47 27.04 -3.32
C ASP A 183 -4.78 26.74 -4.06
N THR A 184 -5.60 25.90 -3.44
CA THR A 184 -7.04 26.11 -3.38
C THR A 184 -7.60 25.29 -2.24
N GLN A 185 -8.19 25.99 -1.27
CA GLN A 185 -8.94 25.44 -0.17
C GLN A 185 -10.01 24.47 -0.69
N THR A 186 -9.79 23.16 -0.55
CA THR A 186 -10.86 22.17 -0.46
C THR A 186 -10.28 20.89 0.12
N GLY A 187 -10.37 20.77 1.44
CA GLY A 187 -10.00 19.55 2.15
C GLY A 187 -10.90 18.40 1.72
N LEU A 188 -10.37 17.48 0.92
CA LEU A 188 -10.94 16.14 0.79
C LEU A 188 -10.47 15.31 1.98
N GLN A 189 -11.23 15.43 3.06
CA GLN A 189 -11.24 14.43 4.11
C GLN A 189 -11.56 13.07 3.48
N ALA A 190 -10.62 12.14 3.54
CA ALA A 190 -10.93 10.71 3.49
C ALA A 190 -11.75 10.36 4.76
N THR A 191 -13.01 10.80 4.79
CA THR A 191 -13.96 10.39 5.81
C THR A 191 -14.36 8.96 5.49
N CYS A 192 -13.66 8.01 6.11
CA CYS A 192 -14.33 6.79 6.52
C CYS A 192 -15.60 7.26 7.26
N LYS A 193 -16.79 7.00 6.69
CA LYS A 193 -18.10 7.36 7.26
C LYS A 193 -18.33 6.60 8.57
N LEU A 194 -17.55 6.94 9.58
CA LEU A 194 -17.74 6.60 10.97
C LEU A 194 -18.39 7.83 11.57
N ASN A 195 -19.64 7.68 11.97
CA ASN A 195 -20.33 8.77 12.62
C ASN A 195 -19.71 8.93 14.01
N ARG A 196 -19.09 10.08 14.24
CA ARG A 196 -18.68 10.50 15.57
C ARG A 196 -19.94 10.73 16.40
N VAL A 197 -20.03 10.10 17.55
CA VAL A 197 -21.12 10.39 18.50
C VAL A 197 -20.83 11.79 19.07
N ARG A 198 -21.68 12.78 18.75
CA ARG A 198 -21.64 14.09 19.40
C ARG A 198 -22.13 13.91 20.83
N LYS A 199 -21.27 14.15 21.82
CA LYS A 199 -21.72 14.27 23.22
C LYS A 199 -22.64 15.49 23.32
N ALA A 200 -23.82 15.28 23.90
CA ALA A 200 -24.71 16.34 24.36
C ALA A 200 -24.10 17.05 25.57
#